data_AF-A0A6N0BVK1-F1
#
_entry.id   AF-A0A6N0BVK1-F1
#
_cell.length_a   1.000
_cell.length_b   1.000
_cell.length_c   1.000
_cell.angle_alpha   90.00
_cell.angle_beta   90.00
_cell.angle_gamma   90.00
#
_symmetry.space_group_name_H-M   'P 1'
#
loop_
_entity.id
_entity.type
_entity.pdbx_description
1 polymer ?
#
loop_
_entity_poly.entity_id
_entity_poly.type
_entity_poly.pdbx_seq_one_letter_code
_entity_poly.pdbx_strand_id
1 'polypeptide(L)'
;MALIPATILTGFLGSGKTTLLKRVLQEAHGQKIAVIENEFGEENIDTDILVADTTEQIIQMSNGCICCTIREDLRTTLQDLAARKRKGELDFERVVIETTGLADPGPVTQTFFMDDEIAESFLLDSVITLVDAKHAAQQLNDRQEARRQVGFADQVFISKTDLVSADDVAALQHRLKHMNPRAPQKAVHFGEVAISEVFDLRGFNLNAKLEIDPDFLKDEHDHAHGHEHHDHDHEHGEHCNHPSHQHGHGHHHHHDDDVKSFVFRSERAFDPAKLEDFLGAIINIYGPRMLRYKGVLHMKGTDRKVIFQGVHQLMGSDLGPAWAEGEQRLSKMVFIGIDLPKDILLQGLEQSLV
;
A
#
# COMPACT_ATOMS: atom_id res chain seq x y z
N MET A 1 17.32 -18.90 12.36
CA MET A 1 16.66 -17.95 13.28
C MET A 1 15.34 -17.53 12.64
N ALA A 2 14.35 -17.06 13.41
CA ALA A 2 13.17 -16.46 12.80
C ALA A 2 13.58 -15.14 12.08
N LEU A 3 12.97 -14.86 10.92
CA LEU A 3 13.16 -13.61 10.21
C LEU A 3 12.63 -12.44 11.05
N ILE A 4 13.31 -11.30 10.99
CA ILE A 4 12.93 -10.09 11.71
C ILE A 4 11.89 -9.32 10.89
N PRO A 5 10.66 -9.12 11.38
CA PRO A 5 9.67 -8.32 10.67
C PRO A 5 10.11 -6.87 10.55
N ALA A 6 9.92 -6.29 9.37
CA ALA A 6 10.18 -4.90 9.07
C ALA A 6 8.89 -4.20 8.61
N THR A 7 8.56 -3.07 9.21
CA THR A 7 7.39 -2.25 8.85
C THR A 7 7.85 -0.94 8.23
N ILE A 8 7.35 -0.59 7.05
CA ILE A 8 7.64 0.69 6.41
C ILE A 8 6.54 1.68 6.82
N LEU A 9 6.94 2.80 7.42
CA LEU A 9 6.05 3.91 7.76
C LEU A 9 6.23 5.05 6.75
N THR A 10 5.18 5.33 5.98
CA THR A 10 5.20 6.34 4.92
C THR A 10 3.98 7.26 4.97
N GLY A 11 3.94 8.25 4.10
CA GLY A 11 2.91 9.28 4.06
C GLY A 11 3.48 10.66 3.79
N PHE A 12 2.70 11.51 3.14
CA PHE A 12 3.18 12.79 2.64
C PHE A 12 3.63 13.74 3.77
N LEU A 13 4.35 14.82 3.42
CA LEU A 13 4.88 15.77 4.40
C LEU A 13 3.79 16.29 5.35
N GLY A 14 4.07 16.27 6.65
CA GLY A 14 3.15 16.74 7.69
C GLY A 14 1.99 15.80 8.02
N SER A 15 1.94 14.58 7.46
CA SER A 15 0.87 13.59 7.72
C SER A 15 0.80 13.05 9.15
N GLY A 16 1.84 13.27 9.96
CA GLY A 16 1.90 12.81 11.36
C GLY A 16 2.65 11.49 11.57
N LYS A 17 3.51 11.07 10.63
CA LYS A 17 4.35 9.86 10.74
C LYS A 17 5.12 9.81 12.06
N THR A 18 5.89 10.86 12.34
CA THR A 18 6.66 10.99 13.58
C THR A 18 5.78 10.97 14.83
N THR A 19 4.56 11.52 14.77
CA THR A 19 3.61 11.45 15.89
C THR A 19 3.15 10.02 16.14
N LEU A 20 2.82 9.26 15.09
CA LEU A 20 2.49 7.84 15.22
C LEU A 20 3.69 7.03 15.73
N LEU A 21 4.88 7.27 15.18
CA LEU A 21 6.10 6.59 15.59
C LEU A 21 6.41 6.82 17.08
N LYS A 22 6.38 8.08 17.54
CA LYS A 22 6.52 8.44 18.97
C LYS A 22 5.51 7.70 19.84
N ARG A 23 4.25 7.66 19.42
CA ARG A 23 3.19 7.00 20.18
C ARG A 23 3.41 5.50 20.29
N VAL A 24 3.82 4.85 19.20
CA VAL A 24 4.14 3.41 19.19
C VAL A 24 5.29 3.14 20.17
N LEU A 25 6.39 3.89 20.07
CA LEU A 25 7.58 3.72 20.91
C LEU A 25 7.36 3.99 22.41
N GLN A 26 6.50 4.96 22.74
CA GLN A 26 6.18 5.29 24.14
C GLN A 26 5.18 4.33 24.79
N GLU A 27 4.44 3.54 24.01
CA GLU A 27 3.46 2.61 24.56
C GLU A 27 4.15 1.37 25.14
N ALA A 28 3.75 0.95 26.34
CA ALA A 28 4.33 -0.22 26.99
C ALA A 28 3.85 -1.52 26.34
N HIS A 29 4.41 -1.83 25.17
CA HIS A 29 4.05 -3.00 24.36
C HIS A 29 4.96 -4.20 24.55
N GLY A 30 6.09 -4.02 25.26
CA GLY A 30 7.07 -5.09 25.52
C GLY A 30 7.85 -5.56 24.29
N GLN A 31 7.46 -5.16 23.08
CA GLN A 31 8.26 -5.37 21.86
C GLN A 31 9.54 -4.53 21.89
N LYS A 32 10.64 -5.09 21.37
CA LYS A 32 11.91 -4.38 21.20
C LYS A 32 12.03 -3.93 19.75
N ILE A 33 11.97 -2.63 19.50
CA ILE A 33 11.92 -2.09 18.14
C ILE A 33 13.24 -1.40 17.81
N ALA A 34 13.76 -1.69 16.62
CA ALA A 34 14.80 -0.90 15.99
C ALA A 34 14.15 0.07 15.00
N VAL A 35 14.43 1.36 15.12
CA VAL A 35 13.86 2.38 14.23
C VAL A 35 14.94 2.88 13.29
N ILE A 36 14.62 2.94 12.00
CA ILE A 36 15.42 3.54 10.94
C ILE A 36 14.70 4.80 10.46
N GLU A 37 15.25 5.96 10.77
CA GLU A 37 14.75 7.24 10.29
C GLU A 37 15.54 7.68 9.06
N ASN A 38 14.85 7.86 7.95
CA ASN A 38 15.40 8.46 6.75
C ASN A 38 14.95 9.92 6.68
N GLU A 39 15.78 10.85 7.19
CA GLU A 39 15.56 12.30 7.09
C GLU A 39 16.58 12.99 6.19
N PHE A 40 16.20 14.19 5.69
CA PHE A 40 17.03 15.09 4.90
C PHE A 40 17.22 16.39 5.70
N GLY A 41 18.43 16.67 6.19
CA GLY A 41 18.76 17.94 6.89
C GLY A 41 19.86 17.80 7.96
N GLU A 42 20.59 18.88 8.25
CA GLU A 42 21.68 18.92 9.26
C GLU A 42 21.19 19.24 10.69
N GLU A 43 19.90 19.57 10.90
CA GLU A 43 19.34 19.88 12.22
C GLU A 43 18.17 18.93 12.57
N ASN A 44 18.43 18.00 13.49
CA ASN A 44 17.47 17.07 14.08
C ASN A 44 16.66 17.78 15.18
N ILE A 45 15.38 18.08 14.94
CA ILE A 45 14.46 18.46 16.05
C ILE A 45 13.74 17.21 16.59
N ASP A 46 13.58 16.17 15.76
CA ASP A 46 12.73 15.04 16.10
C ASP A 46 13.41 13.96 16.97
N THR A 47 14.73 13.77 16.84
CA THR A 47 15.49 12.78 17.62
C THR A 47 15.51 13.10 19.12
N ASP A 48 15.68 14.38 19.50
CA ASP A 48 15.63 14.81 20.91
C ASP A 48 14.28 14.52 21.58
N ILE A 49 13.21 14.39 20.77
CA ILE A 49 11.86 14.10 21.24
C ILE A 49 11.61 12.58 21.38
N LEU A 50 12.35 11.74 20.65
CA LEU A 50 12.18 10.28 20.62
C LEU A 50 13.07 9.53 21.63
N VAL A 51 14.18 10.14 22.07
CA VAL A 51 15.18 9.51 22.95
C VAL A 51 14.78 9.54 24.45
N ALA A 52 13.57 10.01 24.78
CA ALA A 52 13.10 10.08 26.15
C ALA A 52 12.58 8.72 26.66
N ASP A 53 13.39 8.04 27.49
CA ASP A 53 13.00 6.99 28.43
C ASP A 53 12.43 5.65 27.89
N THR A 54 12.84 5.16 26.71
CA THR A 54 12.43 3.82 26.23
C THR A 54 13.59 2.82 26.13
N THR A 55 13.30 1.53 26.32
CA THR A 55 14.24 0.40 26.11
C THR A 55 14.57 0.13 24.63
N GLU A 56 14.15 1.01 23.73
CA GLU A 56 14.17 0.81 22.29
C GLU A 56 15.43 1.40 21.67
N GLN A 57 15.81 0.90 20.50
CA GLN A 57 17.07 1.26 19.85
C GLN A 57 16.76 2.07 18.60
N ILE A 58 16.97 3.39 18.67
CA ILE A 58 16.77 4.30 17.54
C ILE A 58 18.10 4.42 16.79
N ILE A 59 18.09 4.11 15.49
CA ILE A 59 19.27 4.17 14.62
C ILE A 59 18.96 5.12 13.47
N GLN A 60 19.62 6.27 13.49
CA GLN A 60 19.43 7.30 12.48
C GLN A 60 20.29 7.03 11.24
N MET A 61 19.71 7.25 10.05
CA MET A 61 20.45 7.34 8.81
C MET A 61 20.65 8.81 8.44
N SER A 62 21.90 9.23 8.28
CA SER A 62 22.26 10.60 7.88
C SER A 62 22.52 10.63 6.38
N ASN A 63 21.53 11.04 5.59
CA ASN A 63 21.72 11.17 4.14
C ASN A 63 22.12 12.61 3.79
N GLY A 64 23.42 12.80 3.51
CA GLY A 64 23.90 13.94 2.75
C GLY A 64 23.32 13.89 1.32
N CYS A 65 22.95 15.05 0.78
CA CYS A 65 22.28 15.23 -0.52
C CYS A 65 22.63 14.17 -1.59
N ILE A 66 21.63 13.40 -2.04
CA ILE A 66 21.36 13.00 -3.43
C ILE A 66 20.16 12.03 -3.40
N CYS A 67 19.09 12.36 -4.12
CA CYS A 67 17.85 11.60 -4.23
C CYS A 67 17.98 10.21 -4.92
N CYS A 68 19.19 9.64 -5.01
CA CYS A 68 19.51 8.41 -5.74
C CYS A 68 20.13 7.27 -4.88
N THR A 69 20.47 7.49 -3.60
CA THR A 69 21.20 6.48 -2.78
C THR A 69 20.36 5.75 -1.73
N ILE A 70 19.07 6.10 -1.57
CA ILE A 70 18.19 5.58 -0.50
C ILE A 70 18.23 4.04 -0.39
N ARG A 71 18.31 3.33 -1.51
CA ARG A 71 18.37 1.86 -1.54
C ARG A 71 19.69 1.31 -0.99
N GLU A 72 20.81 1.92 -1.36
CA GLU A 72 22.15 1.48 -0.93
C GLU A 72 22.40 1.79 0.54
N ASP A 73 21.98 2.97 0.99
CA ASP A 73 22.09 3.38 2.38
C ASP A 73 21.24 2.46 3.26
N LEU A 74 19.97 2.22 2.87
CA LEU A 74 19.07 1.36 3.63
C LEU A 74 19.60 -0.07 3.72
N ARG A 75 20.12 -0.60 2.60
CA ARG A 75 20.71 -1.93 2.57
C ARG A 75 21.87 -2.03 3.58
N THR A 76 22.77 -1.05 3.56
CA THR A 76 23.93 -1.02 4.45
C THR A 76 23.50 -0.96 5.92
N THR A 77 22.51 -0.14 6.25
CA THR A 77 21.97 -0.05 7.62
C THR A 77 21.30 -1.35 8.07
N LEU A 78 20.51 -2.00 7.21
CA LEU A 78 19.90 -3.30 7.52
C LEU A 78 20.96 -4.39 7.71
N GLN A 79 22.02 -4.41 6.90
CA GLN A 79 23.16 -5.33 7.05
C GLN A 79 23.90 -5.12 8.37
N ASP A 80 24.18 -3.87 8.76
CA ASP A 80 24.81 -3.54 10.05
C ASP A 80 23.93 -3.99 11.22
N LEU A 81 22.63 -3.68 11.16
CA LEU A 81 21.64 -4.11 12.15
C LEU A 81 21.63 -5.63 12.35
N ALA A 82 21.58 -6.37 11.25
CA ALA A 82 21.63 -7.83 11.30
C ALA A 82 22.96 -8.34 11.86
N ALA A 83 24.10 -7.73 11.50
CA ALA A 83 25.40 -8.10 12.02
C ALA A 83 25.51 -7.85 13.52
N ARG A 84 25.10 -6.68 14.01
CA ARG A 84 25.14 -6.30 15.43
C ARG A 84 24.19 -7.15 16.27
N LYS A 85 23.00 -7.46 15.76
CA LYS A 85 22.08 -8.42 16.41
C LYS A 85 22.68 -9.82 16.49
N ARG A 86 23.30 -10.32 15.41
CA ARG A 86 23.99 -11.63 15.42
C ARG A 86 25.12 -11.71 16.44
N LYS A 87 25.83 -10.60 16.68
CA LYS A 87 26.88 -10.48 17.70
C LYS A 87 26.35 -10.29 19.12
N GLY A 88 25.04 -10.06 19.30
CA GLY A 88 24.43 -9.76 20.60
C GLY A 88 24.70 -8.33 21.08
N GLU A 89 25.14 -7.43 20.21
CA GLU A 89 25.39 -6.02 20.52
C GLU A 89 24.10 -5.18 20.52
N LEU A 90 23.08 -5.64 19.79
CA LEU A 90 21.74 -5.04 19.74
C LEU A 90 20.68 -6.11 19.99
N ASP A 91 19.64 -5.73 20.73
CA ASP A 91 18.52 -6.60 21.06
C ASP A 91 17.20 -5.95 20.62
N PHE A 92 16.71 -6.36 19.44
CA PHE A 92 15.45 -5.92 18.87
C PHE A 92 14.74 -7.09 18.18
N GLU A 93 13.41 -7.08 18.14
CA GLU A 93 12.58 -8.13 17.55
C GLU A 93 11.89 -7.67 16.26
N ARG A 94 11.89 -6.37 15.98
CA ARG A 94 11.27 -5.75 14.80
C ARG A 94 12.07 -4.54 14.33
N VAL A 95 11.96 -4.21 13.05
CA VAL A 95 12.44 -2.94 12.48
C VAL A 95 11.26 -2.08 12.01
N VAL A 96 11.30 -0.78 12.28
CA VAL A 96 10.41 0.21 11.66
C VAL A 96 11.25 1.15 10.81
N ILE A 97 10.87 1.36 9.55
CA ILE A 97 11.55 2.23 8.62
C ILE A 97 10.65 3.44 8.34
N GLU A 98 10.96 4.59 8.92
CA GLU A 98 10.33 5.84 8.53
C GLU A 98 10.97 6.36 7.25
N THR A 99 10.12 6.55 6.23
CA THR A 99 10.53 7.18 4.97
C THR A 99 10.23 8.67 4.99
N THR A 100 11.03 9.50 4.30
CA THR A 100 10.72 10.93 4.13
C THR A 100 9.34 11.12 3.51
N GLY A 101 8.71 12.28 3.74
CA GLY A 101 7.37 12.54 3.18
C GLY A 101 7.30 12.58 1.65
N LEU A 102 8.45 12.66 0.97
CA LEU A 102 8.56 12.65 -0.50
C LEU A 102 9.12 11.32 -1.04
N ALA A 103 9.43 10.36 -0.17
CA ALA A 103 9.98 9.09 -0.59
C ALA A 103 8.93 8.21 -1.28
N ASP A 104 9.37 7.51 -2.32
CA ASP A 104 8.64 6.41 -2.94
C ASP A 104 8.87 5.12 -2.12
N PRO A 105 7.82 4.42 -1.64
CA PRO A 105 7.97 3.15 -0.93
C PRO A 105 8.47 1.99 -1.79
N GLY A 106 8.37 2.10 -3.12
CA GLY A 106 8.71 1.03 -4.05
C GLY A 106 10.17 0.53 -3.92
N PRO A 107 11.18 1.41 -4.07
CA PRO A 107 12.59 1.04 -3.92
C PRO A 107 12.94 0.47 -2.53
N VAL A 108 12.31 0.97 -1.47
CA VAL A 108 12.48 0.47 -0.09
C VAL A 108 11.95 -0.95 0.02
N THR A 109 10.76 -1.19 -0.54
CA THR A 109 10.10 -2.51 -0.56
C THR A 109 10.92 -3.52 -1.35
N GLN A 110 11.46 -3.14 -2.52
CA GLN A 110 12.27 -4.02 -3.38
C GLN A 110 13.54 -4.52 -2.67
N THR A 111 14.12 -3.74 -1.77
CA THR A 111 15.32 -4.13 -1.01
C THR A 111 15.14 -5.46 -0.27
N PHE A 112 13.95 -5.72 0.27
CA PHE A 112 13.65 -6.95 1.02
C PHE A 112 13.56 -8.22 0.17
N PHE A 113 13.49 -8.08 -1.16
CA PHE A 113 13.31 -9.20 -2.08
C PHE A 113 14.45 -9.37 -3.07
N MET A 114 15.16 -8.29 -3.39
CA MET A 114 16.26 -8.32 -4.36
C MET A 114 17.63 -8.51 -3.72
N ASP A 115 17.73 -8.42 -2.39
CA ASP A 115 18.97 -8.56 -1.66
C ASP A 115 18.93 -9.83 -0.79
N ASP A 116 19.74 -10.82 -1.15
CA ASP A 116 19.74 -12.14 -0.52
C ASP A 116 20.11 -12.06 0.98
N GLU A 117 21.07 -11.21 1.35
CA GLU A 117 21.50 -11.08 2.75
C GLU A 117 20.39 -10.46 3.62
N ILE A 118 19.66 -9.51 3.06
CA ILE A 118 18.50 -8.92 3.74
C ILE A 118 17.36 -9.94 3.83
N ALA A 119 17.06 -10.66 2.75
CA ALA A 119 16.01 -11.68 2.72
C ALA A 119 16.28 -12.85 3.69
N GLU A 120 17.55 -13.13 4.01
CA GLU A 120 17.95 -14.12 5.02
C GLU A 120 17.71 -13.67 6.47
N SER A 121 17.65 -12.35 6.72
CA SER A 121 17.60 -11.78 8.07
C SER A 121 16.27 -11.09 8.39
N PHE A 122 15.61 -10.50 7.40
CA PHE A 122 14.42 -9.68 7.53
C PHE A 122 13.28 -10.18 6.65
N LEU A 123 12.06 -9.90 7.08
CA LEU A 123 10.84 -10.09 6.31
C LEU A 123 10.08 -8.76 6.29
N LEU A 124 9.72 -8.26 5.11
CA LEU A 124 8.82 -7.11 5.05
C LEU A 124 7.43 -7.53 5.54
N ASP A 125 6.98 -6.93 6.63
CA ASP A 125 5.67 -7.15 7.23
C ASP A 125 4.60 -6.34 6.48
N SER A 126 4.73 -5.01 6.46
CA SER A 126 3.72 -4.12 5.89
C SER A 126 4.25 -2.74 5.51
N VAL A 127 3.49 -2.06 4.65
CA VAL A 127 3.61 -0.62 4.38
C VAL A 127 2.41 0.09 5.02
N ILE A 128 2.68 0.92 6.02
CA ILE A 128 1.70 1.75 6.70
C ILE A 128 1.76 3.16 6.12
N THR A 129 0.63 3.67 5.63
CA THR A 129 0.58 5.01 5.01
C THR A 129 -0.31 5.95 5.82
N LEU A 130 0.24 7.10 6.26
CA LEU A 130 -0.54 8.18 6.84
C LEU A 130 -0.98 9.17 5.78
N VAL A 131 -2.26 9.56 5.84
CA VAL A 131 -2.89 10.53 4.95
C VAL A 131 -3.50 11.64 5.81
N ASP A 132 -3.06 12.88 5.59
CA ASP A 132 -3.58 14.06 6.28
C ASP A 132 -4.94 14.47 5.71
N ALA A 133 -6.04 14.29 6.45
CA ALA A 133 -7.38 14.59 5.96
C ALA A 133 -7.55 16.03 5.46
N LYS A 134 -6.85 17.00 6.09
CA LYS A 134 -6.96 18.42 5.74
C LYS A 134 -6.31 18.75 4.40
N HIS A 135 -5.22 18.08 4.06
CA HIS A 135 -4.41 18.43 2.89
C HIS A 135 -4.44 17.36 1.78
N ALA A 136 -4.98 16.17 2.05
CA ALA A 136 -4.95 15.03 1.14
C ALA A 136 -5.57 15.33 -0.23
N ALA A 137 -6.67 16.08 -0.29
CA ALA A 137 -7.34 16.36 -1.55
C ALA A 137 -6.39 17.05 -2.56
N GLN A 138 -5.66 18.07 -2.10
CA GLN A 138 -4.68 18.77 -2.91
C GLN A 138 -3.41 17.94 -3.14
N GLN A 139 -2.89 17.29 -2.09
CA GLN A 139 -1.68 16.47 -2.20
C GLN A 139 -1.85 15.35 -3.22
N LEU A 140 -3.00 14.66 -3.21
CA LEU A 140 -3.32 13.61 -4.17
C LEU A 140 -3.55 14.16 -5.58
N ASN A 141 -3.95 15.42 -5.77
CA ASN A 141 -4.02 16.03 -7.10
C ASN A 141 -2.62 16.35 -7.65
N ASP A 142 -1.77 16.95 -6.81
CA ASP A 142 -0.57 17.62 -7.27
C ASP A 142 0.68 16.74 -7.22
N ARG A 143 0.68 15.69 -6.39
CA ARG A 143 1.89 14.94 -6.00
C ARG A 143 1.75 13.46 -6.28
N GLN A 144 2.56 12.98 -7.23
CA GLN A 144 2.60 11.56 -7.56
C GLN A 144 3.10 10.72 -6.37
N GLU A 145 3.99 11.27 -5.55
CA GLU A 145 4.53 10.61 -4.37
C GLU A 145 3.41 10.24 -3.39
N ALA A 146 2.49 11.17 -3.12
CA ALA A 146 1.33 10.92 -2.26
C ALA A 146 0.45 9.78 -2.81
N ARG A 147 0.24 9.77 -4.14
CA ARG A 147 -0.56 8.72 -4.78
C ARG A 147 0.13 7.35 -4.74
N ARG A 148 1.45 7.30 -4.97
CA ARG A 148 2.24 6.06 -4.85
C ARG A 148 2.24 5.53 -3.42
N GLN A 149 2.41 6.39 -2.42
CA GLN A 149 2.34 6.01 -1.00
C GLN A 149 1.01 5.34 -0.65
N VAL A 150 -0.12 5.85 -1.16
CA VAL A 150 -1.43 5.19 -1.02
C VAL A 150 -1.47 3.85 -1.77
N GLY A 151 -0.94 3.80 -2.99
CA GLY A 151 -0.91 2.59 -3.81
C GLY A 151 -0.11 1.41 -3.21
N PHE A 152 0.93 1.69 -2.42
CA PHE A 152 1.71 0.65 -1.73
C PHE A 152 1.12 0.19 -0.40
N ALA A 153 0.20 0.97 0.20
CA ALA A 153 -0.29 0.75 1.54
C ALA A 153 -0.90 -0.65 1.74
N ASP A 154 -0.57 -1.26 2.86
CA ASP A 154 -1.34 -2.37 3.47
C ASP A 154 -2.41 -1.85 4.42
N GLN A 155 -2.16 -0.70 5.03
CA GLN A 155 -3.05 -0.04 5.97
C GLN A 155 -2.92 1.47 5.76
N VAL A 156 -4.05 2.15 5.71
CA VAL A 156 -4.10 3.62 5.61
C VAL A 156 -4.66 4.20 6.90
N PHE A 157 -3.88 5.07 7.53
CA PHE A 157 -4.32 5.86 8.67
C PHE A 157 -4.63 7.29 8.22
N ILE A 158 -5.86 7.73 8.44
CA ILE A 158 -6.32 9.08 8.09
C ILE A 158 -6.19 9.95 9.32
N SER A 159 -5.20 10.85 9.33
CA SER A 159 -4.95 11.76 10.44
C SER A 159 -5.72 13.08 10.27
N LYS A 160 -5.86 13.83 11.37
CA LYS A 160 -6.44 15.19 11.38
C LYS A 160 -7.88 15.28 10.85
N THR A 161 -8.65 14.21 11.01
CA THR A 161 -10.07 14.16 10.65
C THR A 161 -10.91 15.13 11.47
N ASP A 162 -10.43 15.55 12.64
CA ASP A 162 -11.00 16.60 13.49
C ASP A 162 -10.93 18.01 12.87
N LEU A 163 -10.10 18.22 11.84
CA LEU A 163 -9.91 19.52 11.18
C LEU A 163 -10.78 19.71 9.94
N VAL A 164 -11.59 18.71 9.55
CA VAL A 164 -12.39 18.71 8.32
C VAL A 164 -13.81 18.23 8.59
N SER A 165 -14.72 18.45 7.64
CA SER A 165 -16.10 17.98 7.77
C SER A 165 -16.20 16.47 7.59
N ALA A 166 -17.28 15.86 8.09
CA ALA A 166 -17.55 14.45 7.87
C ALA A 166 -17.70 14.09 6.39
N ASP A 167 -18.23 15.01 5.58
CA ASP A 167 -18.38 14.84 4.13
C ASP A 167 -17.01 14.82 3.43
N ASP A 168 -16.08 15.67 3.85
CA ASP A 168 -14.71 15.68 3.32
C ASP A 168 -13.97 14.37 3.66
N VAL A 169 -14.15 13.86 4.88
CA VAL A 169 -13.58 12.56 5.28
C VAL A 169 -14.17 11.44 4.43
N ALA A 170 -15.49 11.41 4.24
CA ALA A 170 -16.13 10.40 3.41
C ALA A 170 -15.67 10.46 1.94
N ALA A 171 -15.53 11.66 1.37
CA ALA A 171 -15.01 11.85 0.03
C ALA A 171 -13.55 11.38 -0.10
N LEU A 172 -12.71 11.67 0.90
CA LEU A 172 -11.34 11.18 0.95
C LEU A 172 -11.29 9.65 1.06
N GLN A 173 -12.08 9.06 1.94
CA GLN A 173 -12.14 7.61 2.11
C GLN A 173 -12.54 6.90 0.80
N HIS A 174 -13.55 7.46 0.11
CA HIS A 174 -13.98 6.97 -1.19
C HIS A 174 -12.85 7.04 -2.23
N ARG A 175 -12.14 8.18 -2.33
CA ARG A 175 -11.00 8.32 -3.25
C ARG A 175 -9.87 7.33 -2.93
N LEU A 176 -9.49 7.20 -1.66
CA LEU A 176 -8.47 6.26 -1.21
C LEU A 176 -8.84 4.81 -1.52
N LYS A 177 -10.13 4.44 -1.36
CA LYS A 177 -10.63 3.09 -1.67
C LYS A 177 -10.55 2.80 -3.16
N HIS A 178 -10.84 3.78 -4.02
CA HIS A 178 -10.71 3.65 -5.46
C HIS A 178 -9.24 3.44 -5.89
N MET A 179 -8.30 4.15 -5.27
CA MET A 179 -6.86 4.01 -5.52
C MET A 179 -6.30 2.68 -5.01
N ASN A 180 -6.62 2.32 -3.77
CA ASN A 180 -6.15 1.10 -3.13
C ASN A 180 -7.28 0.44 -2.31
N PRO A 181 -8.03 -0.50 -2.92
CA PRO A 181 -9.15 -1.16 -2.26
C PRO A 181 -8.71 -2.21 -1.24
N ARG A 182 -7.42 -2.58 -1.26
CA ARG A 182 -6.84 -3.61 -0.39
C ARG A 182 -6.50 -3.08 1.00
N ALA A 183 -6.15 -1.81 1.11
CA ALA A 183 -5.72 -1.24 2.37
C ALA A 183 -6.95 -0.81 3.20
N PRO A 184 -7.18 -1.40 4.39
CA PRO A 184 -8.19 -0.90 5.29
C PRO A 184 -7.85 0.53 5.70
N GLN A 185 -8.89 1.33 5.90
CA GLN A 185 -8.75 2.74 6.25
C GLN A 185 -9.25 2.96 7.67
N LYS A 186 -8.45 3.65 8.48
CA LYS A 186 -8.83 3.98 9.86
C LYS A 186 -8.50 5.44 10.16
N ALA A 187 -9.47 6.18 10.68
CA ALA A 187 -9.23 7.51 11.21
C ALA A 187 -8.42 7.42 12.50
N VAL A 188 -7.39 8.26 12.64
CA VAL A 188 -6.51 8.30 13.80
C VAL A 188 -6.40 9.72 14.33
N HIS A 189 -6.42 9.86 15.64
CA HIS A 189 -6.27 11.13 16.33
C HIS A 189 -4.97 11.09 17.13
N PHE A 190 -4.01 11.97 16.81
CA PHE A 190 -2.67 11.99 17.40
C PHE A 190 -1.94 10.63 17.43
N GLY A 191 -2.16 9.80 16.40
CA GLY A 191 -1.53 8.48 16.31
C GLY A 191 -2.10 7.44 17.27
N GLU A 192 -3.25 7.68 17.90
CA GLU A 192 -3.93 6.68 18.73
C GLU A 192 -4.44 5.51 17.88
N VAL A 193 -3.67 4.43 17.88
CA VAL A 193 -3.99 3.14 17.24
C VAL A 193 -3.53 2.01 18.13
N ALA A 194 -4.17 0.85 18.02
CA ALA A 194 -3.67 -0.34 18.69
C ALA A 194 -2.45 -0.85 17.91
N ILE A 195 -1.41 -1.30 18.62
CA ILE A 195 -0.16 -1.78 17.99
C ILE A 195 -0.41 -2.98 17.07
N SER A 196 -1.40 -3.81 17.39
CA SER A 196 -1.86 -4.91 16.52
C SER A 196 -2.41 -4.46 15.17
N GLU A 197 -2.70 -3.18 14.99
CA GLU A 197 -3.15 -2.58 13.72
C GLU A 197 -1.99 -1.95 12.93
N VAL A 198 -0.81 -1.81 13.56
CA VAL A 198 0.41 -1.28 12.92
C VAL A 198 1.34 -2.43 12.52
N PHE A 199 1.39 -3.47 13.34
CA PHE A 199 2.30 -4.60 13.21
C PHE A 199 1.58 -5.93 12.96
N ASP A 200 2.31 -6.87 12.37
CA ASP A 200 1.89 -8.24 12.06
C ASP A 200 0.72 -8.32 11.05
N LEU A 201 0.65 -7.33 10.16
CA LEU A 201 -0.36 -7.31 9.09
C LEU A 201 -0.06 -8.32 7.97
N ARG A 202 1.19 -8.82 7.88
CA ARG A 202 1.62 -9.83 6.88
C ARG A 202 1.27 -9.45 5.44
N GLY A 203 1.36 -8.16 5.13
CA GLY A 203 1.08 -7.59 3.82
C GLY A 203 1.91 -8.20 2.70
N PHE A 204 3.17 -8.55 2.99
CA PHE A 204 4.13 -9.05 2.00
C PHE A 204 4.68 -10.43 2.32
N ASN A 205 3.80 -11.41 2.49
CA ASN A 205 4.23 -12.76 2.82
C ASN A 205 4.66 -13.59 1.60
N LEU A 206 5.68 -13.15 0.84
CA LEU A 206 6.12 -13.87 -0.37
C LEU A 206 6.83 -15.19 -0.04
N ASN A 207 7.43 -15.30 1.16
CA ASN A 207 8.33 -16.38 1.55
C ASN A 207 7.84 -17.27 2.72
N ALA A 208 6.73 -16.92 3.39
CA ALA A 208 6.09 -17.81 4.36
C ALA A 208 4.72 -18.21 3.86
N LYS A 209 4.31 -19.46 4.16
CA LYS A 209 3.02 -20.07 3.77
C LYS A 209 1.96 -19.00 3.61
N LEU A 210 1.62 -18.71 2.35
CA LEU A 210 0.66 -17.68 2.02
C LEU A 210 -0.69 -18.08 2.63
N GLU A 211 -1.08 -17.39 3.70
CA GLU A 211 -2.42 -17.48 4.26
C GLU A 211 -3.33 -16.58 3.45
N ILE A 212 -4.51 -17.08 3.12
CA ILE A 212 -5.51 -16.30 2.40
C ILE A 212 -6.13 -15.34 3.40
N ASP A 213 -6.01 -14.06 3.08
CA ASP A 213 -6.76 -13.00 3.74
C ASP A 213 -8.28 -13.27 3.54
N PRO A 214 -9.04 -13.57 4.60
CA PRO A 214 -10.46 -13.88 4.50
C PRO A 214 -11.28 -12.71 3.94
N ASP A 215 -10.87 -11.48 4.22
CA ASP A 215 -11.56 -10.28 3.75
C ASP A 215 -11.33 -10.05 2.25
N PHE A 216 -10.19 -10.52 1.72
CA PHE A 216 -9.93 -10.46 0.29
C PHE A 216 -10.95 -11.26 -0.54
N LEU A 217 -11.46 -12.39 -0.02
CA LEU A 217 -12.45 -13.22 -0.72
C LEU A 217 -13.89 -12.77 -0.52
N LYS A 218 -14.18 -11.87 0.43
CA LYS A 218 -15.52 -11.33 0.61
C LYS A 218 -15.88 -10.44 -0.59
N ASP A 219 -17.11 -10.58 -1.08
CA ASP A 219 -17.66 -9.64 -2.04
C ASP A 219 -18.11 -8.38 -1.29
N GLU A 220 -17.26 -7.36 -1.32
CA GLU A 220 -17.77 -6.00 -1.22
C GLU A 220 -18.57 -5.75 -2.49
N HIS A 221 -19.87 -5.48 -2.35
CA HIS A 221 -20.76 -5.13 -3.44
C HIS A 221 -20.16 -3.96 -4.22
N ASP A 222 -19.67 -4.24 -5.43
CA ASP A 222 -19.25 -3.20 -6.36
C ASP A 222 -20.46 -2.31 -6.65
N HIS A 223 -20.41 -1.05 -6.21
CA HIS A 223 -21.25 0.02 -6.73
C HIS A 223 -20.84 0.23 -8.19
N ALA A 224 -21.45 -0.54 -9.09
CA ALA A 224 -21.36 -0.33 -10.51
C ALA A 224 -21.97 1.04 -10.83
N HIS A 225 -21.14 2.09 -10.86
CA HIS A 225 -21.50 3.35 -11.49
C HIS A 225 -21.50 3.14 -13.00
N GLY A 226 -22.60 2.59 -13.51
CA GLY A 226 -22.97 2.74 -14.90
C GLY A 226 -23.20 4.22 -15.16
N HIS A 227 -22.23 4.89 -15.80
CA HIS A 227 -22.46 6.18 -16.41
C HIS A 227 -23.38 6.00 -17.62
N GLU A 228 -24.69 5.99 -17.37
CA GLU A 228 -25.67 6.30 -18.41
C GLU A 228 -25.54 7.80 -18.70
N HIS A 229 -24.82 8.12 -19.77
CA HIS A 229 -24.88 9.44 -20.39
C HIS A 229 -26.30 9.62 -20.95
N HIS A 230 -27.19 10.18 -20.13
CA HIS A 230 -28.42 10.78 -20.63
C HIS A 230 -28.07 12.11 -21.29
N ASP A 231 -27.92 12.08 -22.60
CA ASP A 231 -28.02 13.27 -23.45
C ASP A 231 -29.44 13.85 -23.28
N HIS A 232 -29.57 14.89 -22.47
CA HIS A 232 -30.75 15.74 -22.48
C HIS A 232 -30.53 16.86 -23.50
N ASP A 233 -31.00 16.61 -24.72
CA ASP A 233 -31.31 17.66 -25.69
C ASP A 233 -32.35 18.61 -25.07
N HIS A 234 -31.92 19.80 -24.67
CA HIS A 234 -32.83 20.89 -24.32
C HIS A 234 -33.00 21.82 -25.52
N GLU A 235 -34.11 21.63 -26.23
CA GLU A 235 -34.66 22.57 -27.20
C GLU A 235 -34.95 23.92 -26.49
N HIS A 236 -34.27 24.99 -26.91
CA HIS A 236 -34.48 26.34 -26.35
C HIS A 236 -35.76 26.97 -26.90
N GLY A 237 -36.85 26.82 -26.15
CA GLY A 237 -38.07 27.63 -26.28
C GLY A 237 -37.93 28.99 -25.59
N GLU A 238 -38.49 30.01 -26.22
CA GLU A 238 -38.34 31.43 -25.94
C GLU A 238 -38.72 31.93 -24.54
N HIS A 239 -37.97 32.95 -24.09
CA HIS A 239 -38.34 34.00 -23.12
C HIS A 239 -38.78 33.61 -21.70
N CYS A 240 -37.87 33.74 -20.73
CA CYS A 240 -38.18 34.21 -19.36
C CYS A 240 -36.97 34.92 -18.71
N ASN A 241 -37.10 36.21 -18.42
CA ASN A 241 -36.15 37.01 -17.64
C ASN A 241 -36.40 36.79 -16.14
N HIS A 242 -35.48 36.15 -15.41
CA HIS A 242 -35.46 36.19 -13.94
C HIS A 242 -34.03 36.26 -13.39
N PRO A 243 -33.70 37.22 -12.50
CA PRO A 243 -32.37 37.37 -11.91
C PRO A 243 -32.33 36.75 -10.51
N SER A 244 -32.17 35.43 -10.40
CA SER A 244 -31.85 34.78 -9.13
C SER A 244 -31.62 33.30 -9.34
N HIS A 245 -30.38 32.86 -9.56
CA HIS A 245 -29.87 31.53 -9.19
C HIS A 245 -28.35 31.52 -9.44
N GLN A 246 -27.58 32.10 -8.51
CA GLN A 246 -26.16 31.75 -8.37
C GLN A 246 -26.09 30.41 -7.64
N HIS A 247 -26.24 29.33 -8.37
CA HIS A 247 -25.74 28.05 -7.90
C HIS A 247 -24.27 27.98 -8.27
N GLY A 248 -23.41 28.27 -7.31
CA GLY A 248 -22.02 27.86 -7.34
C GLY A 248 -21.96 26.34 -7.23
N HIS A 249 -22.29 25.64 -8.32
CA HIS A 249 -21.92 24.24 -8.48
C HIS A 249 -20.41 24.24 -8.71
N GLY A 250 -19.66 24.14 -7.62
CA GLY A 250 -18.29 23.66 -7.66
C GLY A 250 -18.33 22.26 -8.25
N HIS A 251 -18.23 22.18 -9.58
CA HIS A 251 -17.93 20.94 -10.26
C HIS A 251 -16.52 20.57 -9.79
N HIS A 252 -16.45 19.71 -8.77
CA HIS A 252 -15.26 18.96 -8.46
C HIS A 252 -14.95 18.14 -9.71
N HIS A 253 -14.11 18.69 -10.58
CA HIS A 253 -13.45 17.90 -11.60
C HIS A 253 -12.70 16.80 -10.84
N HIS A 254 -13.24 15.59 -10.86
CA HIS A 254 -12.49 14.41 -10.47
C HIS A 254 -11.28 14.36 -11.39
N HIS A 255 -10.14 14.83 -10.89
CA HIS A 255 -8.87 14.60 -11.55
C HIS A 255 -8.69 13.08 -11.58
N ASP A 256 -8.49 12.57 -12.79
CA ASP A 256 -8.26 11.16 -13.03
C ASP A 256 -6.93 10.78 -12.37
N ASP A 257 -7.00 10.16 -11.19
CA ASP A 257 -5.82 9.75 -10.44
C ASP A 257 -5.00 8.75 -11.28
N ASP A 258 -3.69 8.97 -11.40
CA ASP A 258 -2.81 8.10 -12.18
C ASP A 258 -2.72 6.70 -11.56
N VAL A 259 -2.73 6.60 -10.22
CA VAL A 259 -2.82 5.34 -9.46
C VAL A 259 -4.27 4.88 -9.39
N LYS A 260 -4.54 3.76 -10.06
CA LYS A 260 -5.86 3.12 -10.08
C LYS A 260 -5.74 1.65 -9.70
N SER A 261 -6.88 1.11 -9.28
CA SER A 261 -7.03 -0.32 -9.06
C SER A 261 -8.10 -0.91 -9.97
N PHE A 262 -7.97 -2.20 -10.27
CA PHE A 262 -9.06 -2.98 -10.84
C PHE A 262 -8.98 -4.44 -10.40
N VAL A 263 -10.14 -5.07 -10.39
CA VAL A 263 -10.31 -6.46 -9.96
C VAL A 263 -10.73 -7.30 -11.16
N PHE A 264 -10.10 -8.47 -11.31
CA PHE A 264 -10.52 -9.53 -12.21
C PHE A 264 -11.12 -10.66 -11.39
N ARG A 265 -12.29 -11.17 -11.80
CA ARG A 265 -12.98 -12.31 -11.19
C ARG A 265 -13.33 -13.32 -12.27
N SER A 266 -13.16 -14.61 -11.99
CA SER A 266 -13.61 -15.68 -12.89
C SER A 266 -13.81 -16.99 -12.15
N GLU A 267 -14.87 -17.72 -12.49
CA GLU A 267 -15.12 -19.08 -12.01
C GLU A 267 -14.36 -20.14 -12.83
N ARG A 268 -13.86 -19.75 -14.01
CA ARG A 268 -13.10 -20.64 -14.90
C ARG A 268 -11.68 -20.83 -14.37
N ALA A 269 -11.11 -22.00 -14.62
CA ALA A 269 -9.76 -22.31 -14.21
C ALA A 269 -8.77 -21.60 -15.15
N PHE A 270 -7.64 -21.15 -14.61
CA PHE A 270 -6.50 -20.70 -15.41
C PHE A 270 -5.68 -21.89 -15.91
N ASP A 271 -5.18 -21.77 -17.14
CA ASP A 271 -4.09 -22.61 -17.63
C ASP A 271 -2.76 -22.07 -17.09
N PRO A 272 -1.98 -22.88 -16.36
CA PRO A 272 -0.74 -22.42 -15.74
C PRO A 272 0.26 -21.79 -16.72
N ALA A 273 0.49 -22.43 -17.88
CA ALA A 273 1.48 -21.96 -18.84
C ALA A 273 1.03 -20.65 -19.49
N LYS A 274 -0.24 -20.56 -19.90
CA LYS A 274 -0.77 -19.32 -20.49
C LYS A 274 -0.75 -18.15 -19.52
N LEU A 275 -1.05 -18.41 -18.24
CA LEU A 275 -1.05 -17.36 -17.23
C LEU A 275 0.39 -16.89 -16.93
N GLU A 276 1.34 -17.81 -16.82
CA GLU A 276 2.75 -17.50 -16.60
C GLU A 276 3.34 -16.67 -17.75
N ASP A 277 3.13 -17.09 -19.00
CA ASP A 277 3.58 -16.37 -20.19
C ASP A 277 2.99 -14.94 -20.24
N PHE A 278 1.69 -14.83 -19.96
CA PHE A 278 0.99 -13.55 -19.99
C PHE A 278 1.49 -12.60 -18.89
N LEU A 279 1.52 -13.07 -17.63
CA LEU A 279 1.98 -12.25 -16.51
C LEU A 279 3.45 -11.88 -16.66
N GLY A 280 4.30 -12.79 -17.15
CA GLY A 280 5.70 -12.50 -17.46
C GLY A 280 5.85 -11.37 -18.48
N ALA A 281 5.08 -11.39 -19.56
CA ALA A 281 5.07 -10.32 -20.56
C ALA A 281 4.57 -8.98 -19.97
N ILE A 282 3.48 -9.01 -19.20
CA ILE A 282 2.93 -7.82 -18.55
C ILE A 282 3.92 -7.22 -17.55
N ILE A 283 4.57 -8.03 -16.72
CA ILE A 283 5.55 -7.58 -15.73
C ILE A 283 6.77 -6.97 -16.43
N ASN A 284 7.23 -7.56 -17.52
CA ASN A 284 8.37 -7.03 -18.28
C ASN A 284 8.06 -5.65 -18.87
N ILE A 285 6.83 -5.43 -19.37
CA ILE A 285 6.45 -4.17 -20.04
C ILE A 285 5.97 -3.10 -19.04
N TYR A 286 5.19 -3.50 -18.04
CA TYR A 286 4.45 -2.60 -17.14
C TYR A 286 4.94 -2.65 -15.69
N GLY A 287 5.89 -3.53 -15.34
CA GLY A 287 6.34 -3.75 -13.97
C GLY A 287 6.68 -2.48 -13.17
N PRO A 288 7.40 -1.48 -13.72
CA PRO A 288 7.65 -0.22 -13.01
C PRO A 288 6.38 0.56 -12.63
N ARG A 289 5.29 0.36 -13.37
CA ARG A 289 3.97 0.97 -13.14
C ARG A 289 3.04 0.11 -12.29
N MET A 290 3.34 -1.17 -12.10
CA MET A 290 2.55 -2.07 -11.27
C MET A 290 2.98 -1.92 -9.81
N LEU A 291 2.29 -1.07 -9.04
CA LEU A 291 2.68 -0.83 -7.65
C LEU A 291 2.47 -2.09 -6.81
N ARG A 292 1.29 -2.69 -6.91
CA ARG A 292 0.95 -3.87 -6.13
C ARG A 292 -0.10 -4.73 -6.80
N TYR A 293 0.05 -6.04 -6.69
CA TYR A 293 -0.94 -6.97 -7.20
C TYR A 293 -0.97 -8.23 -6.35
N LYS A 294 -2.16 -8.81 -6.20
CA LYS A 294 -2.37 -10.05 -5.44
C LYS A 294 -3.61 -10.76 -5.95
N GLY A 295 -3.65 -12.06 -5.74
CA GLY A 295 -4.91 -12.77 -5.79
C GLY A 295 -4.83 -14.23 -5.48
N VAL A 296 -6.02 -14.81 -5.55
CA VAL A 296 -6.31 -16.22 -5.29
C VAL A 296 -6.84 -16.79 -6.59
N LEU A 297 -6.22 -17.86 -7.07
CA LEU A 297 -6.44 -18.40 -8.40
C LEU A 297 -7.00 -19.82 -8.32
N HIS A 298 -8.05 -20.05 -9.08
CA HIS A 298 -8.47 -21.37 -9.51
C HIS A 298 -7.60 -21.78 -10.70
N MET A 299 -6.66 -22.70 -10.48
CA MET A 299 -5.74 -23.18 -11.51
C MET A 299 -6.10 -24.60 -11.94
N LYS A 300 -6.01 -24.88 -13.24
CA LYS A 300 -6.23 -26.22 -13.78
C LYS A 300 -5.16 -27.19 -13.24
N GLY A 301 -5.60 -28.35 -12.79
CA GLY A 301 -4.70 -29.42 -12.31
C GLY A 301 -4.33 -29.34 -10.84
N THR A 302 -4.97 -28.45 -10.06
CA THR A 302 -4.79 -28.38 -8.60
C THR A 302 -6.13 -28.24 -7.88
N ASP A 303 -6.28 -28.97 -6.77
CA ASP A 303 -7.40 -28.83 -5.84
C ASP A 303 -7.09 -27.88 -4.67
N ARG A 304 -5.96 -27.16 -4.77
CA ARG A 304 -5.56 -26.10 -3.86
C ARG A 304 -5.66 -24.74 -4.52
N LYS A 305 -5.96 -23.74 -3.71
CA LYS A 305 -5.90 -22.33 -4.08
C LYS A 305 -4.46 -21.98 -4.42
N VAL A 306 -4.21 -21.32 -5.54
CA VAL A 306 -2.89 -20.74 -5.84
C VAL A 306 -2.94 -19.28 -5.46
N ILE A 307 -2.01 -18.84 -4.61
CA ILE A 307 -1.94 -17.46 -4.16
C ILE A 307 -0.79 -16.83 -4.91
N PHE A 308 -1.06 -15.75 -5.64
CA PHE A 308 -0.03 -14.97 -6.32
C PHE A 308 0.01 -13.57 -5.71
N GLN A 309 1.19 -12.97 -5.67
CA GLN A 309 1.33 -11.56 -5.33
C GLN A 309 2.62 -10.99 -5.91
N GLY A 310 2.67 -9.67 -6.00
CA GLY A 310 3.87 -8.99 -6.43
C GLY A 310 3.85 -7.49 -6.19
N VAL A 311 5.04 -6.94 -6.34
CA VAL A 311 5.39 -5.55 -6.11
C VAL A 311 6.31 -5.13 -7.23
N HIS A 312 5.90 -4.15 -8.03
CA HIS A 312 6.63 -3.79 -9.25
C HIS A 312 6.92 -5.02 -10.12
N GLN A 313 8.20 -5.27 -10.39
CA GLN A 313 8.68 -6.35 -11.25
C GLN A 313 8.83 -7.69 -10.51
N LEU A 314 8.62 -7.70 -9.20
CA LEU A 314 8.81 -8.88 -8.37
C LEU A 314 7.47 -9.57 -8.19
N MET A 315 7.39 -10.82 -8.62
CA MET A 315 6.21 -11.67 -8.49
C MET A 315 6.60 -12.99 -7.85
N GLY A 316 5.74 -13.51 -6.97
CA GLY A 316 5.84 -14.85 -6.44
C GLY A 316 4.47 -15.53 -6.38
N SER A 317 4.48 -16.85 -6.28
CA SER A 317 3.28 -17.66 -6.08
C SER A 317 3.55 -18.84 -5.15
N ASP A 318 2.52 -19.24 -4.40
CA ASP A 318 2.57 -20.41 -3.52
C ASP A 318 1.21 -21.13 -3.52
N LEU A 319 1.21 -22.38 -3.05
CA LEU A 319 0.01 -23.19 -2.84
C LEU A 319 -0.62 -22.83 -1.49
N GLY A 320 -1.78 -22.18 -1.56
CA GLY A 320 -2.68 -21.93 -0.43
C GLY A 320 -3.41 -23.19 0.05
N PRO A 321 -4.41 -23.04 0.94
CA PRO A 321 -5.22 -24.16 1.42
C PRO A 321 -5.98 -24.87 0.29
N ALA A 322 -6.38 -26.12 0.54
CA ALA A 322 -7.30 -26.84 -0.33
C ALA A 322 -8.62 -26.08 -0.44
N TRP A 323 -9.27 -26.18 -1.60
CA TRP A 323 -10.67 -25.77 -1.74
C TRP A 323 -11.54 -26.64 -0.82
N ALA A 324 -12.43 -26.01 -0.05
CA ALA A 324 -13.34 -26.76 0.81
C ALA A 324 -14.41 -27.50 -0.03
N GLU A 325 -15.00 -28.54 0.55
CA GLU A 325 -16.06 -29.29 -0.12
C GLU A 325 -17.28 -28.38 -0.37
N GLY A 326 -17.74 -28.30 -1.61
CA GLY A 326 -18.83 -27.42 -2.02
C GLY A 326 -18.46 -25.93 -2.13
N GLU A 327 -17.20 -25.56 -1.89
CA GLU A 327 -16.73 -24.18 -2.10
C GLU A 327 -16.69 -23.84 -3.60
N GLN A 328 -17.26 -22.70 -3.98
CA GLN A 328 -17.16 -22.20 -5.34
C GLN A 328 -15.71 -21.79 -5.63
N ARG A 329 -15.11 -22.40 -6.65
CA ARG A 329 -13.74 -22.09 -7.07
C ARG A 329 -13.71 -20.79 -7.86
N LEU A 330 -13.45 -19.69 -7.16
CA LEU A 330 -13.39 -18.36 -7.75
C LEU A 330 -11.94 -17.84 -7.78
N SER A 331 -11.49 -17.48 -8.97
CA SER A 331 -10.30 -16.65 -9.14
C SER A 331 -10.64 -15.19 -8.85
N LYS A 332 -9.88 -14.53 -7.99
CA LYS A 332 -9.96 -13.08 -7.72
C LYS A 332 -8.57 -12.48 -7.73
N MET A 333 -8.34 -11.53 -8.62
CA MET A 333 -7.06 -10.83 -8.78
C MET A 333 -7.30 -9.33 -8.64
N VAL A 334 -6.43 -8.62 -7.94
CA VAL A 334 -6.44 -7.16 -7.88
C VAL A 334 -5.09 -6.63 -8.34
N PHE A 335 -5.14 -5.61 -9.19
CA PHE A 335 -3.99 -4.88 -9.69
C PHE A 335 -4.12 -3.43 -9.27
N ILE A 336 -3.04 -2.87 -8.72
CA ILE A 336 -2.91 -1.47 -8.32
C ILE A 336 -1.69 -0.94 -9.07
N GLY A 337 -1.87 0.12 -9.85
CA GLY A 337 -0.77 0.67 -10.63
C GLY A 337 -1.06 2.01 -11.28
N ILE A 338 -0.01 2.58 -11.86
CA ILE A 338 -0.01 3.88 -12.51
C ILE A 338 -0.36 3.69 -13.99
N ASP A 339 -1.48 4.25 -14.46
CA ASP A 339 -1.91 4.20 -15.87
C ASP A 339 -1.78 2.80 -16.50
N LEU A 340 -2.23 1.78 -15.76
CA LEU A 340 -2.20 0.40 -16.25
C LEU A 340 -3.22 0.20 -17.37
N PRO A 341 -2.88 -0.54 -18.45
CA PRO A 341 -3.81 -0.80 -19.54
C PRO A 341 -4.82 -1.88 -19.13
N LYS A 342 -5.83 -1.47 -18.36
CA LYS A 342 -6.87 -2.35 -17.79
C LYS A 342 -7.43 -3.32 -18.81
N ASP A 343 -7.84 -2.84 -19.98
CA ASP A 343 -8.48 -3.70 -21.00
C ASP A 343 -7.53 -4.78 -21.53
N ILE A 344 -6.25 -4.46 -21.70
CA ILE A 344 -5.23 -5.43 -22.12
C ILE A 344 -5.03 -6.48 -21.02
N LEU A 345 -4.96 -6.06 -19.75
CA LEU A 345 -4.83 -6.98 -18.62
C LEU A 345 -6.05 -7.92 -18.53
N LEU A 346 -7.26 -7.37 -18.58
CA LEU A 346 -8.49 -8.17 -18.48
C LEU A 346 -8.63 -9.14 -19.66
N GLN A 347 -8.37 -8.69 -20.89
CA GLN A 347 -8.45 -9.56 -22.07
C GLN A 347 -7.40 -10.67 -22.04
N GLY A 348 -6.17 -10.37 -21.64
CA GLY A 348 -5.11 -11.38 -21.54
C GLY A 348 -5.39 -12.41 -20.46
N LEU A 349 -5.88 -11.98 -19.29
CA LEU A 349 -6.35 -12.90 -18.24
C LEU A 349 -7.48 -13.80 -18.76
N GLU A 350 -8.45 -13.24 -19.48
CA GLU A 350 -9.57 -14.00 -20.05
C GLU A 350 -9.11 -15.07 -21.04
N GLN A 351 -8.06 -14.80 -21.82
CA GLN A 351 -7.44 -15.73 -22.77
C GLN A 351 -6.61 -16.83 -22.10
N SER A 352 -6.14 -16.59 -20.86
CA SER A 352 -5.43 -17.58 -20.05
C SER A 352 -6.36 -18.56 -19.34
N LEU A 353 -7.69 -18.39 -19.41
CA LEU A 353 -8.67 -19.31 -18.85
C LEU A 353 -8.96 -20.53 -19.75
N VAL A 354 -9.41 -21.63 -19.15
CA VAL A 354 -9.73 -22.92 -19.80
C VAL A 354 -10.99 -23.58 -19.28
#